data_AF-A0A3N5MUP0-F1
#
_entry.id   AF-A0A3N5MUP0-F1
#
_cell.length_a   1.000
_cell.length_b   1.000
_cell.length_c   1.000
_cell.angle_alpha   90.00
_cell.angle_beta   90.00
_cell.angle_gamma   90.00
#
_symmetry.space_group_name_H-M   'P 1'
#
loop_
_entity.id
_entity.type
_entity.pdbx_description
1 polymer ?
#
loop_
_entity_poly.entity_id
_entity_poly.type
_entity_poly.pdbx_seq_one_letter_code
_entity_poly.pdbx_strand_id
1 'polypeptide(L)'
;MAKINVLDREMGIIVENDEDYICITDIARCKNAENTEDLIRSWLRNRNTVEFLGIREQLNNPNFNPVQFDGFRKQAGLNSFTLTPKQWIEMTHARGIVAKPGRYGGTYAHKDIAFEFASWFPVEFRLYFVNASGN
;
A
#
# COMPACT_ATOMS: atom_id res chain seq x y z
N MET A 1 20.67 3.45 1.37
CA MET A 1 19.26 3.01 1.47
C MET A 1 18.89 3.06 2.94
N ALA A 2 17.90 3.86 3.29
CA ALA A 2 17.30 3.79 4.62
C ALA A 2 16.61 2.44 4.80
N LYS A 3 16.51 1.95 6.04
CA LYS A 3 15.84 0.68 6.37
C LYS A 3 15.01 0.88 7.62
N ILE A 4 13.81 0.31 7.63
CA ILE A 4 12.95 0.21 8.82
C ILE A 4 12.84 -1.26 9.18
N ASN A 5 13.01 -1.59 10.46
CA ASN A 5 12.85 -2.94 10.98
C ASN A 5 11.40 -3.16 11.41
N VAL A 6 10.77 -4.19 10.85
CA VAL A 6 9.43 -4.63 11.21
C VAL A 6 9.51 -6.13 11.47
N LEU A 7 9.14 -6.58 12.68
CA LEU A 7 9.19 -8.01 13.07
C LEU A 7 10.56 -8.64 12.81
N ASP A 8 11.64 -7.95 13.21
CA ASP A 8 13.03 -8.36 12.98
C ASP A 8 13.41 -8.59 11.50
N ARG A 9 12.65 -8.00 10.58
CA ARG A 9 12.91 -8.01 9.15
C ARG A 9 13.09 -6.60 8.62
N GLU A 10 14.12 -6.43 7.80
CA GLU A 10 14.37 -5.18 7.11
C GLU A 10 13.35 -4.98 5.99
N MET A 11 12.66 -3.85 5.99
CA MET A 11 11.78 -3.44 4.90
C MET A 11 12.57 -2.65 3.86
N GLY A 12 12.33 -2.92 2.57
CA GLY A 12 12.85 -2.10 1.50
C GLY A 12 12.26 -0.67 1.56
N ILE A 13 13.11 0.34 1.45
CA ILE A 13 12.69 1.74 1.34
C ILE A 13 13.28 2.33 0.05
N ILE A 14 12.44 3.06 -0.67
CA ILE A 14 12.85 3.89 -1.78
C ILE A 14 12.46 5.34 -1.49
N VAL A 15 13.21 6.28 -2.07
CA VAL A 15 12.83 7.69 -2.08
C VAL A 15 12.21 7.98 -3.43
N GLU A 16 11.01 8.53 -3.43
CA GLU A 16 10.28 8.93 -4.63
C GLU A 16 9.67 10.32 -4.36
N ASN A 17 10.02 11.33 -5.17
CA ASN A 17 9.63 12.74 -4.97
C ASN A 17 9.96 13.29 -3.58
N ASP A 18 11.18 13.04 -3.08
CA ASP A 18 11.67 13.48 -1.77
C ASP A 18 10.89 12.92 -0.56
N GLU A 19 10.05 11.91 -0.78
CA GLU A 19 9.30 11.20 0.26
C GLU A 19 9.72 9.73 0.35
N ASP A 20 9.63 9.17 1.55
CA ASP A 20 9.93 7.77 1.81
C ASP A 20 8.74 6.87 1.45
N TYR A 21 9.03 5.82 0.68
CA TYR A 21 8.10 4.76 0.34
C TYR A 21 8.60 3.42 0.87
N ILE A 22 7.72 2.71 1.56
CA ILE A 22 8.01 1.45 2.24
C ILE A 22 7.46 0.29 1.40
N CYS A 23 8.24 -0.78 1.26
CA CYS A 23 7.86 -1.99 0.53
C CYS A 23 6.74 -2.75 1.25
N ILE A 24 5.49 -2.55 0.84
CA ILE A 24 4.34 -3.26 1.41
C ILE A 24 4.34 -4.75 1.02
N THR A 25 5.05 -5.13 -0.04
CA THR A 25 5.32 -6.54 -0.37
C THR A 25 6.13 -7.23 0.71
N ASP A 26 7.15 -6.57 1.28
CA ASP A 26 7.93 -7.15 2.38
C ASP A 26 7.09 -7.27 3.66
N ILE A 27 6.22 -6.28 3.94
CA ILE A 27 5.25 -6.32 5.05
C ILE A 27 4.30 -7.52 4.89
N ALA A 28 3.73 -7.69 3.69
CA ALA A 28 2.86 -8.82 3.38
C ALA A 28 3.58 -10.16 3.52
N ARG A 29 4.86 -10.24 3.13
CA ARG A 29 5.70 -11.44 3.27
C ARG A 29 5.97 -11.80 4.74
N CYS A 30 5.96 -10.83 5.65
CA CYS A 30 6.02 -11.10 7.08
C CYS A 30 4.77 -11.82 7.60
N LYS A 31 3.61 -11.56 6.97
CA LYS A 31 2.35 -12.21 7.33
C LYS A 31 2.15 -13.57 6.64
N ASN A 32 2.35 -13.62 5.33
CA ASN A 32 2.22 -14.84 4.54
C ASN A 32 3.14 -14.76 3.31
N ALA A 33 4.23 -15.52 3.34
CA ALA A 33 5.22 -15.54 2.27
C ALA A 33 4.73 -16.24 1.00
N GLU A 34 3.77 -17.17 1.10
CA GLU A 34 3.25 -17.93 -0.04
C GLU A 34 2.21 -17.14 -0.84
N ASN A 35 1.42 -16.29 -0.17
CA ASN A 35 0.28 -15.57 -0.76
C ASN A 35 0.42 -14.04 -0.66
N THR A 36 1.64 -13.52 -0.79
CA THR A 36 1.96 -12.10 -0.60
C THR A 36 1.16 -11.17 -1.54
N GLU A 37 1.02 -11.53 -2.82
CA GLU A 37 0.27 -10.71 -3.78
C GLU A 37 -1.23 -10.68 -3.48
N ASP A 38 -1.79 -11.82 -3.06
CA ASP A 38 -3.22 -11.93 -2.74
C ASP A 38 -3.60 -11.13 -1.50
N LEU A 39 -2.68 -10.99 -0.54
CA LEU A 39 -2.89 -10.08 0.60
C LEU A 39 -3.07 -8.63 0.14
N ILE A 40 -2.21 -8.14 -0.75
CA ILE A 40 -2.30 -6.76 -1.27
C ILE A 40 -3.57 -6.58 -2.10
N ARG A 41 -3.95 -7.56 -2.93
CA ARG A 41 -5.22 -7.51 -3.70
C ARG A 41 -6.43 -7.53 -2.77
N SER A 42 -6.40 -8.35 -1.71
CA SER A 42 -7.50 -8.41 -0.74
C SER A 42 -7.65 -7.11 0.04
N TRP A 43 -6.54 -6.46 0.38
CA TRP A 43 -6.53 -5.14 0.99
C TRP A 43 -7.12 -4.08 0.03
N LEU A 44 -6.70 -4.04 -1.24
CA LEU A 44 -7.25 -3.14 -2.26
C LEU A 44 -8.72 -3.41 -2.64
N ARG A 45 -9.28 -4.57 -2.27
CA ARG A 45 -10.72 -4.85 -2.41
C ARG A 45 -11.55 -4.17 -1.32
N ASN A 46 -10.95 -3.82 -0.18
CA ASN A 46 -11.67 -3.23 0.94
C ASN A 46 -12.14 -1.81 0.60
N ARG A 47 -13.42 -1.53 0.86
CA ARG A 47 -14.03 -0.21 0.61
C ARG A 47 -13.35 0.92 1.38
N ASN A 48 -13.03 0.69 2.66
CA ASN A 48 -12.38 1.69 3.51
C ASN A 48 -10.97 1.99 3.00
N THR A 49 -10.23 0.97 2.55
CA THR A 49 -8.91 1.14 1.96
C THR A 49 -8.98 1.94 0.66
N VAL A 50 -9.87 1.59 -0.27
CA VAL A 50 -10.03 2.34 -1.53
C VAL A 50 -10.42 3.79 -1.27
N GLU A 51 -11.29 4.04 -0.30
CA GLU A 51 -11.71 5.38 0.09
C GLU A 51 -10.56 6.18 0.71
N PHE A 52 -9.81 5.58 1.64
CA PHE A 52 -8.60 6.17 2.22
C PHE A 52 -7.58 6.56 1.15
N LEU A 53 -7.25 5.63 0.24
CA LEU A 53 -6.31 5.88 -0.86
C LEU A 53 -6.79 7.02 -1.76
N GLY A 54 -8.07 7.02 -2.13
CA GLY A 54 -8.64 8.06 -2.98
C GLY A 54 -8.60 9.45 -2.33
N ILE A 55 -8.94 9.56 -1.05
CA ILE A 55 -8.90 10.84 -0.32
C ILE A 55 -7.45 11.34 -0.21
N ARG A 56 -6.49 10.46 0.12
CA ARG A 56 -5.07 10.82 0.17
C ARG A 56 -4.59 11.38 -1.17
N GLU A 57 -4.96 10.74 -2.27
CA GLU A 57 -4.59 11.19 -3.60
C GLU A 57 -5.26 12.52 -3.98
N GLN A 58 -6.55 12.70 -3.67
CA GLN A 58 -7.23 13.98 -3.92
C GLN A 58 -6.58 15.17 -3.19
N LEU A 59 -6.05 14.94 -1.99
CA LEU A 59 -5.40 15.98 -1.19
C LEU A 59 -3.98 16.31 -1.68
N ASN A 60 -3.25 15.32 -2.22
CA ASN A 60 -1.80 15.44 -2.44
C ASN A 60 -1.34 15.26 -3.89
N ASN A 61 -2.25 14.89 -4.81
CA ASN A 61 -1.91 14.59 -6.20
C ASN A 61 -2.82 15.37 -7.17
N PRO A 62 -2.36 16.51 -7.71
CA PRO A 62 -3.11 17.30 -8.68
C PRO A 62 -3.47 16.57 -9.98
N ASN A 63 -2.75 15.49 -10.31
CA ASN A 63 -2.95 14.70 -11.53
C ASN A 63 -3.88 13.49 -11.33
N PHE A 64 -4.43 13.32 -10.12
CA PHE A 64 -5.32 12.21 -9.79
C PHE A 64 -6.58 12.23 -10.65
N ASN A 65 -7.03 11.05 -11.08
CA ASN A 65 -8.24 10.88 -11.90
C ASN A 65 -9.45 10.50 -11.03
N PRO A 66 -10.29 11.47 -10.62
CA PRO A 66 -11.42 11.23 -9.73
C PRO A 66 -12.52 10.38 -10.36
N VAL A 67 -12.63 10.35 -11.69
CA VAL A 67 -13.67 9.60 -12.40
C VAL A 67 -13.39 8.09 -12.30
N GLN A 68 -12.15 7.68 -12.55
CA GLN A 68 -11.75 6.27 -12.40
C GLN A 68 -11.79 5.83 -10.93
N PHE A 69 -11.39 6.71 -10.03
CA PHE A 69 -11.54 6.48 -8.59
C PHE A 69 -13.00 6.23 -8.19
N ASP A 70 -13.96 7.06 -8.61
CA ASP A 70 -15.37 6.86 -8.25
C ASP A 70 -15.91 5.53 -8.79
N GLY A 71 -15.45 5.11 -9.98
CA GLY A 71 -15.73 3.79 -10.56
C GLY A 71 -15.23 2.64 -9.70
N PHE A 72 -14.00 2.71 -9.19
CA PHE A 72 -13.45 1.71 -8.26
C PHE A 72 -14.15 1.75 -6.90
N ARG A 73 -14.38 2.94 -6.34
CA ARG A 73 -15.05 3.13 -5.04
C ARG A 73 -16.45 2.51 -5.00
N LYS A 74 -17.19 2.59 -6.11
CA LYS A 74 -18.53 1.97 -6.24
C LYS A 74 -18.50 0.45 -6.26
N GLN A 75 -17.43 -0.16 -6.76
CA GLN A 75 -17.28 -1.62 -6.87
C GLN A 75 -16.56 -2.23 -5.66
N ALA A 76 -15.79 -1.44 -4.91
CA ALA A 76 -15.04 -1.89 -3.75
C ALA A 76 -15.96 -2.58 -2.71
N GLY A 77 -15.49 -3.70 -2.18
CA GLY A 77 -16.23 -4.57 -1.27
C GLY A 77 -17.07 -5.66 -1.95
N LEU A 78 -17.30 -5.61 -3.27
CA LEU A 78 -17.94 -6.71 -3.98
C LEU A 78 -16.99 -7.91 -4.10
N ASN A 79 -17.51 -9.13 -3.95
CA ASN A 79 -16.71 -10.35 -4.08
C ASN A 79 -16.11 -10.53 -5.49
N SER A 80 -16.81 -10.01 -6.51
CA SER A 80 -16.35 -10.00 -7.90
C SER A 80 -15.33 -8.91 -8.20
N PHE A 81 -15.16 -7.92 -7.31
CA PHE A 81 -14.24 -6.82 -7.52
C PHE A 81 -12.81 -7.25 -7.23
N THR A 82 -11.94 -7.00 -8.20
CA THR A 82 -10.50 -7.19 -8.07
C THR A 82 -9.79 -5.95 -8.55
N LEU A 83 -8.76 -5.55 -7.81
CA LEU A 83 -7.95 -4.39 -8.12
C LEU A 83 -6.50 -4.70 -7.78
N THR A 84 -5.62 -4.56 -8.76
CA THR A 84 -4.17 -4.68 -8.55
C THR A 84 -3.55 -3.31 -8.29
N PRO A 85 -2.41 -3.23 -7.59
CA PRO A 85 -1.67 -1.97 -7.43
C PRO A 85 -1.38 -1.28 -8.76
N LYS A 86 -0.99 -2.07 -9.78
CA LYS A 86 -0.71 -1.55 -11.12
C LYS A 86 -1.95 -0.92 -11.76
N GLN A 87 -3.11 -1.58 -11.71
CA GLN A 87 -4.35 -1.02 -12.22
C GLN A 87 -4.77 0.25 -11.46
N TRP A 88 -4.63 0.27 -10.13
CA TRP A 88 -4.91 1.47 -9.34
C TRP A 88 -4.05 2.65 -9.81
N ILE A 89 -2.73 2.44 -9.92
CA ILE A 89 -1.77 3.47 -10.36
C ILE A 89 -2.11 3.95 -11.78
N GLU A 90 -2.23 3.05 -12.75
CA GLU A 90 -2.38 3.41 -14.16
C GLU A 90 -3.73 4.09 -14.44
N MET A 91 -4.81 3.63 -13.81
CA MET A 91 -6.15 4.14 -14.09
C MET A 91 -6.47 5.43 -13.31
N THR A 92 -5.94 5.56 -12.09
CA THR A 92 -6.21 6.74 -11.25
C THR A 92 -5.10 7.79 -11.28
N HIS A 93 -3.96 7.48 -11.89
CA HIS A 93 -2.71 8.25 -11.79
C HIS A 93 -2.23 8.45 -10.35
N ALA A 94 -2.58 7.53 -9.45
CA ALA A 94 -2.15 7.59 -8.06
C ALA A 94 -0.63 7.58 -7.93
N ARG A 95 -0.13 8.38 -6.98
CA ARG A 95 1.32 8.49 -6.69
C ARG A 95 1.71 7.85 -5.37
N GLY A 96 0.76 7.66 -4.45
CA GLY A 96 1.01 7.08 -3.13
C GLY A 96 1.34 5.59 -3.13
N ILE A 97 1.18 4.90 -4.27
CA ILE A 97 1.62 3.52 -4.46
C ILE A 97 2.48 3.47 -5.73
N VAL A 98 3.59 2.73 -5.67
CA VAL A 98 4.51 2.52 -6.78
C VAL A 98 4.78 1.02 -6.94
N ALA A 99 4.71 0.50 -8.16
CA ALA A 99 5.07 -0.87 -8.47
C ALA A 99 6.39 -0.90 -9.26
N LYS A 100 7.42 -1.58 -8.75
CA LYS A 100 8.72 -1.75 -9.43
C LYS A 100 8.94 -3.21 -9.81
N PRO A 101 9.38 -3.53 -11.04
CA PRO A 101 9.76 -4.89 -11.43
C PRO A 101 11.21 -5.22 -11.01
N GLY A 102 11.58 -6.50 -11.03
CA GLY A 102 12.96 -6.97 -10.92
C GLY A 102 13.41 -7.43 -9.53
N ARG A 103 14.72 -7.57 -9.33
CA ARG A 103 15.36 -8.18 -8.13
C ARG A 103 15.09 -7.42 -6.82
N TYR A 104 14.81 -6.13 -6.91
CA TYR A 104 14.34 -5.26 -5.81
C TYR A 104 12.91 -4.76 -6.07
N GLY A 105 12.18 -5.50 -6.89
CA GLY A 105 10.81 -5.21 -7.24
C GLY A 105 9.85 -5.48 -6.09
N GLY A 106 8.61 -5.06 -6.30
CA GLY A 106 7.55 -5.10 -5.30
C GLY A 106 6.65 -3.89 -5.41
N THR A 107 5.68 -3.86 -4.51
CA THR A 107 4.80 -2.72 -4.32
C THR A 107 5.31 -1.92 -3.14
N TYR A 108 5.56 -0.64 -3.39
CA TYR A 108 5.98 0.35 -2.42
C TYR A 108 4.85 1.34 -2.20
N ALA A 109 4.68 1.84 -0.98
CA ALA A 109 3.66 2.82 -0.67
C ALA A 109 4.23 3.94 0.20
N HIS A 110 3.70 5.15 0.02
CA HIS A 110 4.02 6.27 0.90
C HIS A 110 3.78 5.88 2.36
N LYS A 111 4.55 6.44 3.29
CA LYS A 111 4.57 6.00 4.70
C LYS A 111 3.19 5.86 5.35
N ASP A 112 2.27 6.78 5.10
CA ASP A 112 0.91 6.75 5.65
C ASP A 112 0.10 5.55 5.13
N ILE A 113 0.20 5.24 3.84
CA ILE A 113 -0.43 4.10 3.18
C ILE A 113 0.22 2.81 3.64
N ALA A 114 1.54 2.77 3.81
CA ALA A 114 2.22 1.63 4.38
C ALA A 114 1.77 1.34 5.82
N PHE A 115 1.54 2.39 6.63
CA PHE A 115 0.98 2.24 7.98
C PHE A 115 -0.49 1.80 7.98
N GLU A 116 -1.30 2.29 7.05
CA GLU A 116 -2.68 1.81 6.89
C GLU A 116 -2.70 0.33 6.49
N PHE A 117 -1.83 -0.08 5.55
CA PHE A 117 -1.69 -1.47 5.15
C PHE A 117 -1.25 -2.36 6.32
N ALA A 118 -0.26 -1.92 7.09
CA ALA A 118 0.15 -2.63 8.30
C ALA A 118 -0.98 -2.74 9.33
N SER A 119 -1.81 -1.72 9.44
CA SER A 119 -2.96 -1.66 10.36
C SER A 119 -4.14 -2.53 9.93
N TRP A 120 -4.17 -2.98 8.68
CA TRP A 120 -5.16 -3.94 8.20
C TRP A 120 -4.96 -5.34 8.80
N PHE A 121 -3.75 -5.67 9.25
CA PHE A 121 -3.47 -6.92 9.96
C PHE A 121 -4.00 -6.89 11.42
N PRO A 122 -4.16 -8.07 12.06
CA PRO A 122 -4.53 -8.18 13.48
C PRO A 122 -3.67 -7.31 14.40
N VAL A 123 -4.22 -6.92 15.56
CA VAL A 123 -3.63 -5.94 16.51
C VAL A 123 -2.20 -6.30 16.91
N GLU A 124 -1.87 -7.59 16.98
CA GLU A 124 -0.52 -8.05 17.29
C GLU A 124 0.50 -7.48 16.30
N PHE A 125 0.18 -7.41 14.99
CA PHE A 125 1.04 -6.81 13.96
C PHE A 125 1.15 -5.27 14.08
N ARG A 126 0.10 -4.62 14.56
CA ARG A 126 0.02 -3.15 14.69
C ARG A 126 0.96 -2.59 15.75
N LEU A 127 1.08 -3.30 16.88
CA LEU A 127 1.97 -2.91 17.98
C LEU A 127 3.46 -2.94 17.60
N TYR A 128 3.86 -3.78 16.63
CA TYR A 128 5.24 -3.82 16.17
C TYR A 128 5.63 -2.60 15.32
N PHE A 129 4.69 -2.03 14.57
CA PHE A 129 4.97 -0.85 13.74
C PHE A 129 5.10 0.43 14.56
N VAL A 130 4.26 0.61 15.58
CA VAL A 130 4.29 1.80 16.46
C VAL A 130 5.63 1.91 17.19
N ASN A 131 6.21 0.78 17.62
CA ASN A 131 7.50 0.75 18.30
C ASN A 131 8.70 0.99 17.34
N ALA A 132 8.55 0.70 16.05
CA ALA A 132 9.60 0.90 15.04
C ALA A 132 9.67 2.35 14.52
N SER A 133 8.57 3.11 14.61
CA SER A 133 8.48 4.52 14.20
C SER A 133 8.75 5.53 15.33
N GLY A 134 8.98 5.05 16.56
CA GLY A 134 9.11 5.87 17.77
C GLY A 134 10.54 6.15 18.25
N ASN A 135 11.56 5.75 17.48
CA ASN A 135 12.98 6.03 17.76
C ASN A 135 13.61 6.85 16.63
#